data_AF-A0A0C2YYU1-F1
#
_entry.id   AF-A0A0C2YYU1-F1
#
_cell.length_a   1.000
_cell.length_b   1.000
_cell.length_c   1.000
_cell.angle_alpha   90.00
_cell.angle_beta   90.00
_cell.angle_gamma   90.00
#
_symmetry.space_group_name_H-M   'P 1'
#
loop_
_entity.id
_entity.type
_entity.pdbx_description
1 polymer ?
#
loop_
_entity_poly.entity_id
_entity_poly.type
_entity_poly.pdbx_seq_one_letter_code
_entity_poly.pdbx_strand_id
1 'polypeptide(L)'
;MGDGLAVLIDGKVFPVVNISISGVSFQGTGRKAGDRIRLTLSDLHSLDDTVEAIITVKGAEGGIVRGEFAPTTKLMRYILAHMGEITGAEPAYFR
;
A
#
# COMPACT_ATOMS: atom_id res chain seq x y z
N MET A 1 -2.17 -10.08 1.46
CA MET A 1 -0.72 -10.33 1.42
C MET A 1 -0.10 -9.15 0.70
N GLY A 2 0.96 -8.56 1.26
CA GLY A 2 1.69 -7.46 0.63
C GLY A 2 2.95 -7.91 -0.12
N ASP A 3 3.03 -9.21 -0.46
CA ASP A 3 4.20 -9.80 -1.07
C ASP A 3 4.54 -9.10 -2.39
N GLY A 4 5.80 -8.70 -2.55
CA GLY A 4 6.24 -7.97 -3.74
C GLY A 4 5.92 -6.47 -3.73
N LEU A 5 5.26 -5.91 -2.71
CA LEU A 5 5.03 -4.47 -2.62
C LEU A 5 5.95 -3.75 -1.63
N ALA A 6 6.27 -2.51 -1.95
CA ALA A 6 6.88 -1.56 -1.02
C ALA A 6 6.15 -0.22 -1.05
N VAL A 7 6.23 0.51 0.07
CA VAL A 7 5.87 1.94 0.11
C VAL A 7 7.14 2.78 0.02
N LEU A 8 7.11 3.78 -0.85
CA LEU A 8 8.14 4.80 -0.98
C LEU A 8 7.64 6.08 -0.29
N ILE A 9 8.39 6.55 0.70
CA ILE A 9 8.08 7.76 1.46
C ILE A 9 9.37 8.57 1.57
N ASP A 10 9.35 9.82 1.10
CA ASP A 10 10.50 10.73 1.15
C ASP A 10 11.79 10.12 0.59
N GLY A 11 11.68 9.35 -0.51
CA GLY A 11 12.79 8.66 -1.17
C GLY A 11 13.31 7.41 -0.45
N LYS A 12 12.66 6.97 0.64
CA LYS A 12 12.98 5.75 1.37
C LYS A 12 11.98 4.64 1.07
N VAL A 13 12.49 3.41 0.99
CA VAL A 13 11.71 2.21 0.72
C VAL A 13 11.37 1.50 2.03
N PHE A 14 10.11 1.14 2.19
CA PHE A 14 9.60 0.43 3.36
C PHE A 14 8.78 -0.78 2.90
N PRO A 15 9.18 -2.01 3.27
CA PRO A 15 8.45 -3.22 2.88
C PRO A 15 7.00 -3.21 3.37
N VAL A 16 6.06 -3.57 2.48
CA VAL A 16 4.66 -3.78 2.86
C VAL A 16 4.54 -5.12 3.59
N VAL A 17 3.88 -5.11 4.74
CA VAL A 17 3.53 -6.31 5.51
C VAL A 17 2.17 -6.86 5.09
N ASN A 18 1.21 -5.95 4.88
CA ASN A 18 -0.13 -6.32 4.43
C ASN A 18 -0.80 -5.13 3.74
N ILE A 19 -1.73 -5.42 2.83
CA ILE A 19 -2.50 -4.43 2.09
C ILE A 19 -3.93 -4.93 1.89
N SER A 20 -4.87 -3.99 1.89
CA SER A 20 -6.26 -4.16 1.51
C SER A 20 -6.74 -2.91 0.80
N ILE A 21 -7.97 -2.93 0.28
CA ILE A 21 -8.60 -1.74 -0.31
C ILE A 21 -8.72 -0.60 0.71
N SER A 22 -8.87 -0.91 2.00
CA SER A 22 -9.05 0.09 3.06
C SER A 22 -7.74 0.62 3.65
N GLY A 23 -6.64 -0.11 3.54
CA GLY A 23 -5.40 0.31 4.19
C GLY A 23 -4.18 -0.52 3.89
N VAL A 24 -3.08 -0.12 4.52
CA VAL A 24 -1.78 -0.75 4.38
C VAL A 24 -1.07 -0.80 5.73
N SER A 25 -0.30 -1.85 5.93
CA SER A 25 0.68 -1.94 6.99
C SER A 25 2.06 -2.18 6.40
N PHE A 26 3.06 -1.42 6.85
CA PHE A 26 4.43 -1.50 6.36
C PHE A 26 5.43 -1.37 7.50
N GLN A 27 6.64 -1.85 7.29
CA GLN A 27 7.72 -1.71 8.28
C GLN A 27 8.18 -0.26 8.33
N GLY A 28 8.21 0.36 9.50
CA GLY A 28 8.62 1.76 9.64
C GLY A 28 8.55 2.26 11.08
N THR A 29 9.26 3.35 11.34
CA THR A 29 9.30 4.01 12.66
C THR A 29 9.13 5.52 12.52
N GLY A 30 8.93 6.20 13.64
CA GLY A 30 8.86 7.68 13.68
C GLY A 30 7.55 8.28 13.18
N ARG A 31 6.49 7.48 13.03
CA ARG A 31 5.13 7.93 12.69
C ARG A 31 4.22 7.72 13.89
N LYS A 32 3.18 8.54 14.02
CA LYS A 32 2.18 8.46 15.09
C LYS A 32 0.76 8.43 14.53
N ALA A 33 -0.18 7.92 15.33
CA ALA A 33 -1.60 7.94 14.96
C ALA A 33 -2.06 9.38 14.66
N GLY A 34 -2.85 9.53 13.60
CA GLY A 34 -3.32 10.82 13.08
C GLY A 34 -2.38 11.47 12.05
N ASP A 35 -1.14 11.02 11.91
CA ASP A 35 -0.25 11.53 10.85
C ASP A 35 -0.86 11.27 9.47
N ARG A 36 -0.80 12.28 8.60
CA ARG A 36 -1.21 12.15 7.21
C ARG A 36 0.03 12.07 6.33
N ILE A 37 0.19 10.95 5.64
CA ILE A 37 1.43 10.65 4.90
C ILE A 37 1.08 10.48 3.42
N ARG A 38 1.83 11.15 2.55
CA ARG A 38 1.87 10.83 1.12
C ARG A 38 2.91 9.73 0.91
N LEU A 39 2.53 8.69 0.20
CA LEU A 39 3.39 7.57 -0.14
C LEU A 39 3.15 7.15 -1.60
N THR A 40 4.09 6.40 -2.14
CA THR A 40 3.91 5.69 -3.41
C THR A 40 3.95 4.20 -3.14
N LEU A 41 2.95 3.45 -3.58
CA LEU A 41 3.03 2.00 -3.64
C LEU A 41 3.74 1.61 -4.94
N SER A 42 4.64 0.65 -4.86
CA SER A 42 5.38 0.12 -5.99
C SER A 42 5.46 -1.38 -5.91
N ASP A 43 5.40 -2.03 -7.06
CA ASP A 43 5.84 -3.40 -7.22
C ASP A 43 7.37 -3.45 -7.18
N LEU A 44 7.94 -4.41 -6.47
CA LEU A 44 9.39 -4.61 -6.31
C LEU A 44 10.01 -5.28 -7.55
N HIS A 45 9.22 -5.98 -8.36
CA HIS A 45 9.61 -6.61 -9.61
C HIS A 45 9.51 -5.64 -10.79
N SER A 46 8.70 -4.59 -10.68
CA SER A 46 8.52 -3.55 -11.69
C SER A 46 8.41 -2.16 -11.04
N LEU A 47 9.55 -1.47 -10.89
CA LEU A 47 9.60 -0.15 -10.25
C LEU A 47 8.90 0.97 -11.05
N ASP A 48 8.49 0.69 -12.29
CA ASP A 48 7.66 1.59 -13.10
C ASP A 48 6.17 1.43 -12.78
N ASP A 49 5.75 0.30 -12.18
CA ASP A 49 4.36 0.06 -11.80
C ASP A 49 4.07 0.59 -10.40
N THR A 50 3.61 1.84 -10.37
CA THR A 50 3.44 2.60 -9.14
C THR A 50 2.11 3.35 -9.06
N VAL A 51 1.66 3.58 -7.83
CA VAL A 51 0.51 4.44 -7.54
C VAL A 51 0.74 5.32 -6.32
N GLU A 52 0.47 6.61 -6.44
CA GLU A 52 0.46 7.52 -5.30
C GLU A 52 -0.76 7.27 -4.41
N ALA A 53 -0.55 7.33 -3.09
CA ALA A 53 -1.60 7.25 -2.10
C ALA A 53 -1.36 8.26 -0.96
N ILE A 54 -2.45 8.61 -0.29
CA ILE A 54 -2.40 9.30 0.99
C ILE A 54 -2.97 8.36 2.02
N ILE A 55 -2.31 8.23 3.17
CA ILE A 55 -2.82 7.49 4.31
C ILE A 55 -2.99 8.39 5.52
N THR A 56 -3.92 8.01 6.38
CA THR A 56 -3.98 8.46 7.78
C THR A 56 -3.49 7.33 8.66
N VAL A 57 -2.42 7.55 9.42
CA VAL A 57 -1.87 6.55 10.34
C VAL A 57 -2.89 6.28 11.44
N LYS A 58 -3.23 5.01 11.65
CA LYS A 58 -4.11 4.54 12.72
C LYS A 58 -3.34 4.03 13.93
N GLY A 59 -2.12 3.53 13.72
CA GLY A 59 -1.23 3.09 14.78
C GLY A 59 0.17 2.82 14.27
N ALA A 60 1.15 2.87 15.17
CA ALA A 60 2.54 2.56 14.89
C ALA A 60 3.15 1.84 16.09
N GLU A 61 3.28 0.53 16.01
CA GLU A 61 3.69 -0.33 17.12
C GLU A 61 4.61 -1.45 16.58
N GLY A 62 5.63 -1.82 17.36
CA GLY A 62 6.53 -2.93 17.01
C GLY A 62 7.29 -2.73 15.68
N GLY A 63 7.57 -1.47 15.29
CA GLY A 63 8.20 -1.17 14.00
C GLY A 63 7.28 -1.36 12.79
N ILE A 64 5.96 -1.49 13.00
CA ILE A 64 4.96 -1.57 11.95
C ILE A 64 4.06 -0.33 12.03
N VAL A 65 3.91 0.35 10.91
CA VAL A 65 2.95 1.44 10.74
C VAL A 65 1.70 0.89 10.07
N ARG A 66 0.53 1.19 10.61
CA ARG A 66 -0.78 0.85 10.03
C ARG A 66 -1.48 2.14 9.60
N GLY A 67 -1.86 2.22 8.33
CA GLY A 67 -2.52 3.37 7.74
C GLY A 67 -3.82 3.00 7.05
N GLU A 68 -4.80 3.89 7.11
CA GLU A 68 -6.01 3.85 6.31
C GLU A 68 -5.83 4.73 5.07
N PHE A 69 -6.19 4.22 3.90
CA PHE A 69 -6.09 4.98 2.65
C PHE A 69 -7.16 6.06 2.54
N ALA A 70 -6.79 7.20 1.96
CA ALA A 70 -7.75 8.06 1.28
C ALA A 70 -8.11 7.40 -0.06
N PRO A 71 -9.36 6.95 -0.26
CA PRO A 71 -9.71 6.14 -1.42
C PRO A 71 -9.65 6.96 -2.70
N THR A 72 -9.02 6.38 -3.73
CA THR A 72 -9.07 6.89 -5.11
C THR A 72 -9.30 5.72 -6.05
N THR A 73 -9.96 5.96 -7.19
CA THR A 73 -10.22 4.91 -8.19
C THR A 73 -8.92 4.27 -8.70
N LYS A 74 -7.86 5.08 -8.88
CA LYS A 74 -6.55 4.59 -9.34
C LYS A 74 -5.93 3.63 -8.32
N LEU A 75 -5.91 4.02 -7.05
CA LEU A 75 -5.40 3.20 -5.96
C LEU A 75 -6.18 1.90 -5.81
N MET A 76 -7.51 1.96 -5.82
CA MET A 76 -8.34 0.76 -5.70
C MET A 76 -8.09 -0.22 -6.87
N ARG A 77 -7.99 0.28 -8.11
CA ARG A 77 -7.68 -0.56 -9.28
C ARG A 77 -6.31 -1.20 -9.15
N TYR A 78 -5.31 -0.45 -8.72
CA TYR A 78 -3.96 -0.96 -8.51
C TYR A 78 -3.94 -2.11 -7.49
N ILE A 79 -4.57 -1.91 -6.32
CA ILE A 79 -4.63 -2.94 -5.28
C ILE A 79 -5.38 -4.18 -5.77
N LEU A 80 -6.50 -4.01 -6.46
CA LEU A 80 -7.28 -5.12 -7.01
C LEU A 80 -6.51 -5.91 -8.08
N ALA A 81 -5.78 -5.23 -8.97
CA ALA A 81 -4.94 -5.87 -9.98
C ALA A 81 -3.86 -6.73 -9.32
N HIS A 82 -3.12 -6.13 -8.38
CA HIS A 82 -2.08 -6.84 -7.62
C HIS A 82 -2.64 -8.04 -6.83
N MET A 83 -3.80 -7.89 -6.20
CA MET A 83 -4.47 -9.01 -5.52
C MET A 83 -4.86 -10.13 -6.49
N GLY A 84 -5.33 -9.78 -7.70
CA GLY A 84 -5.63 -10.74 -8.75
C GLY A 84 -4.40 -11.53 -9.19
N GLU A 85 -3.27 -10.84 -9.38
CA GLU A 85 -1.99 -11.46 -9.75
C GLU A 85 -1.48 -12.44 -8.69
N ILE A 86 -1.45 -12.04 -7.41
CA ILE A 86 -0.99 -12.91 -6.32
C ILE A 86 -1.90 -14.13 -6.15
N THR A 87 -3.21 -13.96 -6.30
CA THR A 87 -4.18 -15.05 -6.08
C THR A 87 -4.35 -15.94 -7.30
N GLY A 88 -3.79 -15.57 -8.46
CA GLY A 88 -4.04 -16.24 -9.74
C GLY A 88 -5.50 -16.12 -10.20
N ALA A 89 -6.28 -15.23 -9.58
CA ALA A 89 -7.67 -14.98 -9.93
C ALA A 89 -7.76 -13.81 -10.90
N GLU A 90 -8.30 -14.05 -12.10
CA GLU A 90 -8.61 -12.93 -13.01
C GLU A 90 -9.61 -11.99 -12.33
N PRO A 91 -9.34 -10.67 -12.29
CA PRO A 91 -10.33 -9.71 -11.81
C PRO A 91 -11.58 -9.84 -12.67
N ALA A 92 -12.72 -10.14 -12.06
CA ALA A 92 -14.00 -10.08 -12.75
C ALA A 92 -14.29 -8.61 -13.08
N TYR A 93 -13.76 -8.13 -14.21
CA TYR A 93 -14.16 -6.85 -14.77
C TYR A 93 -15.65 -6.98 -15.11
N PHE A 94 -16.48 -6.21 -14.41
CA PHE A 94 -17.89 -6.05 -14.79
C PHE A 94 -17.93 -5.61 -16.26
N ARG A 95 -18.39 -6.51 -17.14
CA ARG A 95 -18.81 -6.20 -18.51
C ARG A 95 -20.16 -5.50 -18.47
#